data_AF-A0A7J5D9A9-F1
#
_entry.id   AF-A0A7J5D9A9-F1
#
_cell.length_a   1.000
_cell.length_b   1.000
_cell.length_c   1.000
_cell.angle_alpha   90.00
_cell.angle_beta   90.00
_cell.angle_gamma   90.00
#
_symmetry.space_group_name_H-M   'P 1'
#
loop_
_entity.id
_entity.type
_entity.pdbx_description
1 polymer ?
#
loop_
_entity_poly.entity_id
_entity_poly.type
_entity_poly.pdbx_seq_one_letter_code
_entity_poly.pdbx_strand_id
1 'polypeptide(L)' 'ELDLREFNARHPVELIGGVRFPAIGELPYLLTLAGHGFYWFRLRKEAV' A
#
# COMPACT_ATOMS: atom_id res chain seq x y z
N GLU A 1 1.51 -0.57 -12.19
CA GLU A 1 1.59 0.59 -11.29
C GLU A 1 0.18 0.98 -10.90
N LEU A 2 -0.06 1.36 -9.64
CA LEU A 2 -1.40 1.66 -9.14
C LEU A 2 -1.49 3.14 -8.78
N ASP A 3 -2.57 3.79 -9.23
CA ASP A 3 -2.88 5.15 -8.81
C ASP A 3 -3.58 5.12 -7.45
N LEU A 4 -2.84 5.52 -6.42
CA LEU A 4 -3.32 5.58 -5.04
C LEU A 4 -3.32 7.01 -4.48
N ARG A 5 -3.20 8.04 -5.33
CA ARG A 5 -3.02 9.43 -4.89
C ARG A 5 -4.13 9.94 -3.97
N GLU A 6 -5.36 9.45 -4.15
CA GLU A 6 -6.49 9.69 -3.21
C GLU A 6 -6.17 9.36 -1.75
N PHE A 7 -5.24 8.43 -1.54
CA PHE A 7 -4.83 7.91 -0.24
C PHE A 7 -3.46 8.41 0.20
N ASN A 8 -3.00 9.54 -0.31
CA ASN A 8 -1.72 10.14 0.06
C ASN A 8 -1.54 10.20 1.60
N ALA A 9 -0.30 9.99 2.04
CA ALA A 9 0.15 9.91 3.42
C ALA A 9 -0.41 8.72 4.24
N ARG A 10 -1.13 7.79 3.60
CA ARG A 10 -1.54 6.53 4.25
C ARG A 10 -0.53 5.43 4.02
N HIS A 11 -0.39 4.57 5.02
CA HIS A 11 0.46 3.38 4.99
C HIS A 11 -0.37 2.14 4.65
N PRO A 12 -0.09 1.46 3.53
CA PRO A 12 -0.66 0.15 3.26
C PRO A 12 -0.10 -0.86 4.27
N VAL A 13 -0.99 -1.56 4.96
CA VAL A 13 -0.63 -2.68 5.83
C VAL A 13 -1.21 -3.95 5.25
N GLU A 14 -0.34 -4.88 4.87
CA GLU A 14 -0.72 -6.16 4.30
C GLU A 14 -1.47 -6.99 5.36
N LEU A 15 -2.59 -7.61 4.97
CA LEU A 15 -3.54 -8.18 5.94
C LEU A 15 -3.18 -9.58 6.44
N ILE A 16 -2.37 -10.34 5.70
CA ILE A 16 -2.01 -11.72 6.04
C ILE A 16 -0.82 -11.74 7.01
N GLY A 17 0.26 -11.05 6.66
CA GLY A 17 1.52 -10.95 7.39
C GLY A 17 1.68 -9.66 8.21
N GLY A 18 0.77 -8.69 8.10
CA GLY A 18 0.84 -7.45 8.88
C GLY A 18 1.97 -6.50 8.48
N VAL A 19 2.62 -6.76 7.35
CA VAL A 19 3.78 -6.00 6.88
C VAL A 19 3.34 -4.59 6.50
N ARG A 20 4.05 -3.59 7.03
CA ARG A 20 3.86 -2.18 6.68
C ARG A 20 4.66 -1.84 5.43
N PHE A 21 3.97 -1.27 4.46
CA PHE A 21 4.57 -0.74 3.24
C PHE A 21 4.82 0.77 3.37
N PRO A 22 5.71 1.35 2.54
CA PRO A 22 5.94 2.80 2.51
C PRO A 22 4.66 3.61 2.34
N ALA A 23 4.64 4.83 2.88
CA ALA A 23 3.52 5.76 2.69
C ALA A 23 3.24 5.99 1.20
N ILE A 24 1.95 6.08 0.87
CA ILE A 24 1.52 6.48 -0.47
C ILE A 24 1.85 7.96 -0.66
N GLY A 25 2.49 8.29 -1.79
CA GLY A 25 2.80 9.66 -2.19
C GLY A 25 2.09 10.09 -3.47
N GLU A 26 2.64 11.08 -4.15
CA GLU A 26 2.09 11.65 -5.39
C GLU A 26 2.45 10.85 -6.66
N LEU A 27 3.46 9.98 -6.57
CA LEU A 27 3.89 9.14 -7.68
C LEU A 27 3.12 7.81 -7.70
N PRO A 28 3.01 7.15 -8.86
CA PRO A 28 2.41 5.82 -8.96
C PRO A 28 3.07 4.84 -7.97
N TYR A 29 2.24 4.09 -7.26
CA TYR A 29 2.73 3.15 -6.27
C TYR A 29 3.16 1.85 -6.98
N LEU A 30 4.46 1.57 -6.95
CA LEU A 30 5.02 0.37 -7.57
C LEU A 30 4.84 -0.84 -6.63
N LEU A 31 4.19 -1.88 -7.14
CA LEU A 31 4.05 -3.17 -6.47
C LEU A 31 4.53 -4.27 -7.41
N THR A 32 5.34 -5.18 -6.89
CA THR A 32 5.72 -6.41 -7.58
C THR A 32 4.85 -7.55 -7.07
N LEU A 33 4.11 -8.18 -7.97
CA LEU A 33 3.31 -9.37 -7.69
C LEU A 33 3.93 -10.56 -8.40
N ALA A 34 4.02 -11.68 -7.70
CA ALA A 34 4.31 -12.96 -8.33
C ALA A 34 3.13 -13.38 -9.23
N GLY A 35 3.36 -14.30 -10.17
CA GLY A 35 2.30 -14.83 -11.04
C GLY A 35 1.13 -15.38 -10.21
N HIS A 36 -0.10 -14.96 -10.55
CA HIS A 36 -1.34 -15.28 -9.82
C HIS A 36 -1.38 -14.82 -8.34
N GLY A 37 -0.43 -14.00 -7.90
CA GLY A 37 -0.46 -13.39 -6.57
C GLY A 37 -1.48 -12.26 -6.47
N PHE A 38 -1.96 -12.01 -5.26
CA PHE A 38 -2.74 -10.83 -4.93
C PHE A 38 -2.28 -10.28 -3.57
N TYR A 39 -2.47 -8.99 -3.34
CA TYR A 39 -2.29 -8.36 -2.02
C TYR A 39 -3.61 -7.80 -1.52
N TRP A 40 -3.82 -7.89 -0.22
CA TRP A 40 -4.86 -7.13 0.46
C TRP A 40 -4.25 -6.20 1.48
N PHE A 41 -4.52 -4.91 1.30
CA PHE A 41 -4.00 -3.86 2.16
C PHE A 41 -5.14 -3.19 2.93
N ARG A 42 -4.88 -2.92 4.20
CA ARG A 42 -5.62 -1.91 4.97
C ARG A 42 -4.81 -0.64 5.01
N LEU A 43 -5.39 0.45 4.53
CA LEU A 43 -4.76 1.77 4.54
C LEU A 43 -4.94 2.41 5.92
N ARG A 44 -3.83 2.60 6.65
CA ARG A 44 -3.84 3.31 7.93
C ARG A 44 -3.26 4.70 7.77
N LYS A 45 -3.91 5.70 8.37
CA LYS A 45 -3.26 6.99 8.63
C LYS A 45 -2.20 6.77 9.70
N GLU A 46 -1.06 7.44 9.57
CA GLU A 46 -0.09 7.47 10.66
C GLU A 46 -0.77 8.11 11.87
N ALA A 47 -0.72 7.43 13.01
CA ALA A 47 -1.14 8.02 14.27
C ALA A 47 0.05 8.85 14.75
N VAL A 48 -0.16 10.15 14.88
CA VAL A 48 0.75 11.08 15.59
C VAL A 48 0.89 10.60 17.04
#